data_AF-D4H5X9-F1
#
_entry.id   AF-D4H5X9-F1
#
_cell.length_a   1.000
_cell.length_b   1.000
_cell.length_c   1.000
_cell.angle_alpha   90.00
_cell.angle_beta   90.00
_cell.angle_gamma   90.00
#
_symmetry.space_group_name_H-M   'P 1'
#
loop_
_entity.id
_entity.type
_entity.pdbx_description
1 polymer ?
#
loop_
_entity_poly.entity_id
_entity_poly.type
_entity_poly.pdbx_seq_one_letter_code
_entity_poly.pdbx_strand_id
1 'polypeptide(L)'
;MGGQFSCKYLPPGGSIELQNHTIIEIEEEIEIFRGREASNEKIIELLNNIDANDQIFSATRRFYIMVKMVSDKLSDENGFSENDRSSHLFTLINFTDFSLLRLIMMSMQFMSYQSTEYLKNDNEFNSVLQEVGINCDLY
;
A
#
# COMPACT_ATOMS: atom_id res chain seq x y z
N MET A 1 -8.97 9.96 38.95
CA MET A 1 -9.67 9.14 37.94
C MET A 1 -8.67 8.83 36.84
N GLY A 2 -7.93 7.73 36.96
CA GLY A 2 -6.94 7.30 35.97
C GLY A 2 -7.48 6.08 35.25
N GLY A 3 -7.83 6.24 33.97
CA GLY A 3 -8.26 5.13 33.11
C GLY A 3 -7.07 4.19 32.87
N GLN A 4 -7.22 2.95 33.28
CA GLN A 4 -6.24 1.89 33.09
C GLN A 4 -6.32 1.43 31.63
N PHE A 5 -5.40 1.91 30.79
CA PHE A 5 -5.22 1.38 29.43
C PHE A 5 -4.68 -0.04 29.53
N SER A 6 -5.55 -1.02 29.34
CA SER A 6 -5.16 -2.43 29.22
C SER A 6 -4.69 -2.69 27.78
N CYS A 7 -3.41 -2.44 27.50
CA CYS A 7 -2.76 -2.99 26.31
C CYS A 7 -2.63 -4.50 26.48
N LYS A 8 -3.53 -5.27 25.85
CA LYS A 8 -3.41 -6.73 25.79
C LYS A 8 -2.26 -7.07 24.85
N TYR A 9 -1.12 -7.46 25.41
CA TYR A 9 -0.05 -8.14 24.69
C TYR A 9 -0.62 -9.44 24.09
N LEU A 10 -0.54 -9.59 22.77
CA LEU A 10 -0.69 -10.89 22.09
C LEU A 10 0.70 -11.50 21.87
N PRO A 11 0.87 -12.84 21.99
CA PRO A 11 2.19 -13.48 22.00
C PRO A 11 2.84 -13.48 20.60
N PRO A 12 4.18 -13.65 20.53
CA PRO A 12 4.94 -13.63 19.29
C PRO A 12 4.76 -14.95 18.55
N GLY A 13 4.10 -14.94 17.39
CA GLY A 13 4.05 -16.09 16.50
C GLY A 13 2.76 -16.34 15.72
N GLY A 14 1.71 -15.53 15.90
CA GLY A 14 0.40 -15.76 15.26
C GLY A 14 -0.13 -14.63 14.37
N SER A 15 0.64 -13.58 14.11
CA SER A 15 0.10 -12.33 13.55
C SER A 15 0.41 -12.08 12.07
N ILE A 16 1.30 -12.89 11.45
CA ILE A 16 1.76 -12.63 10.09
C ILE A 16 0.95 -13.43 9.06
N GLU A 17 0.49 -14.65 9.39
CA GLU A 17 -0.33 -15.45 8.46
C GLU A 17 -1.75 -14.90 8.26
N LEU A 18 -2.32 -14.24 9.28
CA LEU A 18 -3.68 -13.70 9.21
C LEU A 18 -3.80 -12.47 8.30
N GLN A 19 -2.76 -11.61 8.21
CA GLN A 19 -2.83 -10.39 7.39
C GLN A 19 -2.80 -10.69 5.89
N ASN A 20 -1.99 -11.67 5.47
CA ASN A 20 -1.91 -12.07 4.07
C ASN A 20 -3.20 -12.75 3.60
N HIS A 21 -3.80 -13.59 4.45
CA HIS A 21 -5.07 -14.25 4.16
C HIS A 21 -6.18 -13.22 3.92
N THR A 22 -6.23 -12.16 4.74
CA THR A 22 -7.22 -11.08 4.58
C THR A 22 -7.06 -10.31 3.27
N ILE A 23 -5.83 -10.09 2.79
CA ILE A 23 -5.62 -9.38 1.50
C ILE A 23 -6.07 -10.25 0.33
N ILE A 24 -5.79 -11.56 0.37
CA ILE A 24 -6.25 -12.50 -0.65
C ILE A 24 -7.79 -12.55 -0.69
N GLU A 25 -8.45 -12.59 0.47
CA GLU A 25 -9.92 -12.54 0.54
C GLU A 25 -10.50 -11.27 -0.09
N ILE A 26 -9.90 -10.10 0.16
CA ILE A 26 -10.31 -8.83 -0.46
C ILE A 26 -10.20 -8.93 -1.99
N GLU A 27 -9.11 -9.50 -2.50
CA GLU A 27 -8.90 -9.65 -3.93
C GLU A 27 -9.90 -10.62 -4.56
N GLU A 28 -10.17 -11.75 -3.92
CA GLU A 28 -11.19 -12.70 -4.37
C GLU A 28 -12.57 -12.05 -4.44
N GLU A 29 -12.93 -11.22 -3.44
CA GLU A 29 -14.18 -10.47 -3.47
C GLU A 29 -14.23 -9.48 -4.63
N ILE A 30 -13.13 -8.74 -4.90
CA ILE A 30 -13.04 -7.82 -6.04
C ILE A 30 -13.21 -8.59 -7.36
N GLU A 31 -12.55 -9.73 -7.53
CA GLU A 31 -12.65 -10.58 -8.72
C GLU A 31 -14.08 -11.12 -8.92
N ILE A 32 -14.76 -11.52 -7.84
CA ILE A 32 -16.18 -11.92 -7.90
C ILE A 32 -17.06 -10.76 -8.37
N PHE A 33 -16.80 -9.54 -7.91
CA PHE A 33 -17.52 -8.34 -8.36
C PHE A 33 -17.23 -8.03 -9.83
N ARG A 34 -15.97 -8.14 -10.27
CA ARG A 34 -15.57 -8.00 -11.67
C ARG A 34 -16.22 -9.02 -12.58
N GLY A 35 -16.25 -10.29 -12.17
CA GLY A 35 -16.94 -11.37 -12.90
C GLY A 35 -18.45 -11.17 -13.03
N ARG A 36 -19.05 -10.27 -12.25
CA ARG A 36 -20.46 -9.85 -12.32
C ARG A 36 -20.65 -8.50 -13.03
N GLU A 37 -19.63 -7.99 -13.71
CA GLU A 37 -19.61 -6.69 -14.36
C GLU A 37 -19.97 -5.53 -13.40
N ALA A 38 -19.58 -5.66 -12.13
CA ALA A 38 -19.75 -4.57 -11.18
C ALA A 38 -18.88 -3.37 -11.57
N SER A 39 -19.45 -2.17 -11.39
CA SER A 39 -18.75 -0.93 -11.65
C SER A 39 -17.72 -0.62 -10.55
N ASN A 40 -16.73 0.23 -10.87
CA ASN A 40 -15.68 0.63 -9.91
C ASN A 40 -16.28 1.23 -8.63
N GLU A 41 -17.43 1.92 -8.72
CA GLU A 41 -18.09 2.54 -7.56
C GLU A 41 -18.51 1.49 -6.51
N LYS A 42 -18.94 0.30 -6.94
CA LYS A 42 -19.30 -0.79 -6.01
C LYS A 42 -18.07 -1.38 -5.32
N ILE A 43 -16.96 -1.48 -6.04
CA ILE A 43 -15.68 -1.94 -5.48
C ILE A 43 -15.15 -0.92 -4.46
N ILE A 44 -15.28 0.38 -4.76
CA ILE A 44 -14.94 1.46 -3.83
C ILE A 44 -15.80 1.39 -2.57
N GLU A 45 -17.11 1.18 -2.70
CA GLU A 45 -18.02 1.02 -1.56
C GLU A 45 -17.64 -0.20 -0.70
N LEU A 46 -17.33 -1.33 -1.33
CA LEU A 46 -16.83 -2.54 -0.65
C LEU A 46 -15.56 -2.23 0.14
N LEU A 47 -14.55 -1.64 -0.51
CA LEU A 47 -13.26 -1.31 0.12
C LEU A 47 -13.42 -0.31 1.27
N ASN A 48 -14.29 0.69 1.14
CA ASN A 48 -14.60 1.61 2.23
C ASN A 48 -15.26 0.91 3.42
N ASN A 49 -16.14 -0.07 3.17
CA ASN A 49 -16.75 -0.87 4.23
C ASN A 49 -15.74 -1.78 4.94
N ILE A 50 -14.80 -2.37 4.17
CA ILE A 50 -13.71 -3.17 4.71
C ILE A 50 -12.74 -2.30 5.52
N ASP A 51 -12.45 -1.09 5.06
CA ASP A 51 -11.57 -0.12 5.73
C ASP A 51 -12.25 0.68 6.85
N ALA A 52 -13.35 0.20 7.43
CA ALA A 52 -14.09 0.92 8.48
C ALA A 52 -13.25 1.26 9.73
N ASN A 53 -12.09 0.62 9.91
CA ASN A 53 -11.14 0.87 11.01
C ASN A 53 -9.82 1.51 10.54
N ASP A 54 -9.80 2.13 9.35
CA ASP A 54 -8.66 2.83 8.75
C ASP A 54 -7.37 1.99 8.64
N GLN A 55 -7.48 0.67 8.52
CA GLN A 55 -6.32 -0.22 8.45
C GLN A 55 -5.63 -0.15 7.09
N ILE A 56 -6.40 -0.14 5.99
CA ILE A 56 -5.92 0.02 4.62
C ILE A 56 -5.38 1.43 4.45
N PHE A 57 -6.13 2.47 4.87
CA PHE A 57 -5.64 3.84 4.90
C PHE A 57 -4.31 3.96 5.66
N SER A 58 -4.21 3.40 6.87
CA SER A 58 -2.99 3.49 7.68
C SER A 58 -1.81 2.73 7.05
N ALA A 59 -2.05 1.57 6.43
CA ALA A 59 -1.03 0.83 5.70
C ALA A 59 -0.49 1.64 4.51
N THR A 60 -1.40 2.18 3.70
CA THR A 60 -1.08 2.99 2.54
C THR A 60 -0.35 4.27 2.90
N ARG A 61 -0.77 4.92 4.00
CA ARG A 61 -0.07 6.10 4.53
C ARG A 61 1.35 5.78 4.99
N ARG A 62 1.57 4.66 5.68
CA ARG A 62 2.93 4.25 6.11
C ARG A 62 3.84 4.03 4.91
N PHE A 63 3.35 3.30 3.90
CA PHE A 63 4.12 3.06 2.68
C PHE A 63 4.44 4.35 1.93
N TYR A 64 3.45 5.22 1.74
CA TYR A 64 3.62 6.55 1.18
C TYR A 64 4.71 7.36 1.90
N ILE A 65 4.71 7.37 3.24
CA ILE A 65 5.72 8.11 4.01
C ILE A 65 7.12 7.55 3.74
N MET A 66 7.28 6.23 3.62
CA MET A 66 8.57 5.63 3.29
C MET A 66 9.07 6.06 1.90
N VAL A 67 8.21 6.01 0.88
CA VAL A 67 8.56 6.47 -0.48
C VAL A 67 8.95 7.95 -0.45
N LYS A 68 8.11 8.79 0.16
CA LYS A 68 8.38 10.23 0.27
C LYS A 68 9.68 10.52 1.03
N MET A 69 9.99 9.75 2.07
CA MET A 69 11.25 9.92 2.80
C MET A 69 12.48 9.66 1.91
N VAL A 70 12.41 8.68 1.01
CA VAL A 70 13.48 8.44 0.04
C VAL A 70 13.61 9.65 -0.90
N SER A 71 12.50 10.10 -1.49
CA SER A 71 12.49 11.23 -2.42
C SER A 71 12.97 12.54 -1.78
N ASP A 72 12.53 12.84 -0.55
CA ASP A 72 12.88 14.07 0.17
C ASP A 72 14.33 14.06 0.70
N LYS A 73 14.86 12.90 1.11
CA LYS A 73 16.19 12.82 1.75
C LYS A 73 17.31 12.57 0.75
N LEU A 74 17.07 11.82 -0.30
CA LEU A 74 18.03 11.54 -1.35
C LEU A 74 17.85 12.49 -2.55
N SER A 75 17.56 13.75 -2.26
CA SER A 75 17.40 14.79 -3.28
C SER A 75 18.75 15.25 -3.84
N ASP A 76 18.69 15.84 -5.04
CA ASP A 76 19.85 16.45 -5.70
C ASP A 76 20.46 17.57 -4.85
N GLU A 77 19.62 18.30 -4.09
CA GLU A 77 20.04 19.33 -3.15
C GLU A 77 20.94 18.79 -2.03
N ASN A 78 20.77 17.52 -1.67
CA ASN A 78 21.59 16.82 -0.67
C ASN A 78 22.79 16.08 -1.29
N GLY A 79 23.05 16.26 -2.60
CA GLY A 79 24.16 15.65 -3.32
C GLY A 79 23.95 14.20 -3.75
N PHE A 80 22.70 13.73 -3.76
CA PHE A 80 22.33 12.40 -4.27
C PHE A 80 21.82 12.50 -5.71
N SER A 81 21.96 11.41 -6.46
CA SER A 81 21.45 11.33 -7.83
C SER A 81 20.08 10.64 -7.88
N GLU A 82 19.38 10.82 -9.00
CA GLU A 82 18.18 10.03 -9.33
C GLU A 82 18.45 8.52 -9.28
N ASN A 83 19.64 8.07 -9.71
CA ASN A 83 20.02 6.67 -9.65
C ASN A 83 20.13 6.15 -8.20
N ASP A 84 20.57 7.00 -7.26
CA ASP A 84 20.58 6.64 -5.84
C ASP A 84 19.15 6.47 -5.31
N ARG A 85 18.23 7.41 -5.65
CA ARG A 85 16.81 7.30 -5.29
C ARG A 85 16.18 6.04 -5.83
N SER A 86 16.33 5.78 -7.12
CA SER A 86 15.80 4.58 -7.78
C SER A 86 16.33 3.30 -7.14
N SER A 87 17.63 3.24 -6.80
CA SER A 87 18.22 2.08 -6.12
C SER A 87 17.61 1.84 -4.72
N HIS A 88 17.32 2.91 -3.98
CA HIS A 88 16.69 2.84 -2.67
C HIS A 88 15.20 2.49 -2.75
N LEU A 89 14.46 3.05 -3.71
CA LEU A 89 13.08 2.69 -4.00
C LEU A 89 12.97 1.22 -4.43
N PHE A 90 13.89 0.75 -5.27
CA PHE A 90 13.96 -0.65 -5.71
C PHE A 90 14.15 -1.57 -4.51
N THR A 91 15.08 -1.22 -3.62
CA THR A 91 15.33 -1.96 -2.39
C THR A 91 14.10 -1.97 -1.47
N LEU A 92 13.42 -0.83 -1.32
CA LEU A 92 12.18 -0.70 -0.54
C LEU A 92 11.08 -1.62 -1.07
N ILE A 93 10.87 -1.63 -2.39
CA ILE A 93 9.87 -2.47 -3.04
C ILE A 93 10.20 -3.96 -2.84
N ASN A 94 11.45 -4.36 -3.03
CA ASN A 94 11.87 -5.76 -2.83
C ASN A 94 11.81 -6.22 -1.37
N PHE A 95 11.89 -5.30 -0.39
CA PHE A 95 11.69 -5.62 1.02
C PHE A 95 10.24 -5.56 1.48
N THR A 96 9.33 -5.07 0.64
CA THR A 96 7.92 -5.00 0.96
C THR A 96 7.28 -6.35 0.67
N ASP A 97 6.55 -6.91 1.64
CA ASP A 97 5.79 -8.13 1.43
C ASP A 97 4.84 -7.99 0.24
N PHE A 98 4.82 -9.00 -0.63
CA PHE A 98 4.07 -8.93 -1.89
C PHE A 98 2.56 -8.69 -1.65
N SER A 99 2.00 -9.26 -0.59
CA SER A 99 0.62 -9.02 -0.15
C SER A 99 0.38 -7.54 0.18
N LEU A 100 1.27 -6.92 0.96
CA LEU A 100 1.19 -5.50 1.28
C LEU A 100 1.31 -4.65 0.01
N LEU A 101 2.23 -4.98 -0.88
CA LEU A 101 2.39 -4.26 -2.14
C LEU A 101 1.13 -4.31 -3.01
N ARG A 102 0.47 -5.48 -3.08
CA ARG A 102 -0.82 -5.63 -3.77
C ARG A 102 -1.93 -4.81 -3.10
N LEU A 103 -1.96 -4.75 -1.77
CA LEU A 103 -2.88 -3.87 -1.04
C LEU A 103 -2.62 -2.38 -1.34
N ILE A 104 -1.36 -1.97 -1.48
CA ILE A 104 -1.00 -0.61 -1.90
C ILE A 104 -1.48 -0.35 -3.32
N MET A 105 -1.29 -1.29 -4.25
CA MET A 105 -1.75 -1.16 -5.64
C MET A 105 -3.28 -1.04 -5.71
N MET A 106 -4.01 -1.90 -4.99
CA MET A 106 -5.47 -1.77 -4.88
C MET A 106 -5.90 -0.43 -4.30
N SER A 107 -5.20 0.03 -3.24
CA SER A 107 -5.46 1.33 -2.64
C SER A 107 -5.21 2.46 -3.63
N MET A 108 -4.13 2.39 -4.41
CA MET A 108 -3.87 3.35 -5.48
C MET A 108 -5.01 3.32 -6.49
N GLN A 109 -5.40 2.16 -6.98
CA GLN A 109 -6.38 2.06 -8.04
C GLN A 109 -7.78 2.55 -7.65
N PHE A 110 -8.28 2.17 -6.47
CA PHE A 110 -9.67 2.43 -6.09
C PHE A 110 -9.84 3.54 -5.06
N MET A 111 -8.84 3.79 -4.20
CA MET A 111 -9.00 4.72 -3.07
C MET A 111 -8.45 6.10 -3.41
N SER A 112 -9.21 7.14 -3.04
CA SER A 112 -8.85 8.54 -3.27
C SER A 112 -8.32 9.20 -1.99
N TYR A 113 -7.08 8.89 -1.64
CA TYR A 113 -6.36 9.45 -0.49
C TYR A 113 -5.21 10.34 -0.97
N GLN A 114 -4.78 11.30 -0.15
CA GLN A 114 -3.57 12.09 -0.47
C GLN A 114 -2.34 11.17 -0.69
N SER A 115 -2.24 10.10 0.09
CA SER A 115 -1.16 9.11 -0.04
C SER A 115 -1.22 8.34 -1.36
N THR A 116 -2.41 7.98 -1.84
CA THR A 116 -2.56 7.24 -3.10
C THR A 116 -2.31 8.14 -4.29
N GLU A 117 -2.78 9.39 -4.25
CA GLU A 117 -2.52 10.39 -5.28
C GLU A 117 -1.04 10.75 -5.38
N TYR A 118 -0.31 10.86 -4.26
CA TYR A 118 1.13 11.05 -4.32
C TYR A 118 1.83 9.88 -5.01
N LEU A 119 1.54 8.65 -4.59
CA LEU A 119 2.17 7.44 -5.13
C LEU A 119 1.91 7.28 -6.64
N LYS A 120 0.69 7.59 -7.11
CA LYS A 120 0.35 7.55 -8.54
C LYS A 120 1.16 8.54 -9.37
N ASN A 121 1.44 9.72 -8.82
CA ASN A 121 2.08 10.82 -9.54
C ASN A 121 3.60 10.84 -9.38
N ASP A 122 4.18 9.91 -8.59
CA ASP A 122 5.62 9.78 -8.41
C ASP A 122 6.22 8.95 -9.56
N ASN A 123 6.82 9.64 -10.53
CA ASN A 123 7.38 9.02 -11.74
C ASN A 123 8.55 8.07 -11.42
N GLU A 124 9.42 8.43 -10.47
CA GLU A 124 10.56 7.59 -10.10
C GLU A 124 10.07 6.29 -9.47
N PHE A 125 9.10 6.37 -8.56
CA PHE A 125 8.45 5.21 -7.97
C PHE A 125 7.78 4.32 -9.04
N ASN A 126 7.01 4.91 -9.95
CA ASN A 126 6.35 4.18 -11.03
C ASN A 126 7.36 3.51 -11.98
N SER A 127 8.48 4.16 -12.30
CA SER A 127 9.55 3.57 -13.11
C SER A 127 10.17 2.36 -12.43
N VAL A 128 10.41 2.43 -11.12
CA VAL A 128 10.93 1.28 -10.36
C VAL A 128 9.91 0.14 -10.26
N LEU A 129 8.61 0.45 -10.12
CA LEU A 129 7.55 -0.57 -10.18
C LEU A 129 7.55 -1.33 -11.52
N GLN A 130 7.72 -0.60 -12.63
CA GLN A 130 7.83 -1.22 -13.95
C GLN A 130 9.10 -2.08 -14.10
N GLU A 131 10.22 -1.64 -13.51
CA GLU A 131 11.48 -2.40 -13.52
C GLU A 131 11.36 -3.74 -12.77
N VAL A 132 10.62 -3.78 -11.66
CA VAL A 132 10.32 -5.04 -10.95
C VAL A 132 9.19 -5.87 -11.59
N GLY A 133 8.62 -5.40 -12.69
CA GLY A 133 7.57 -6.10 -13.44
C GLY A 133 6.16 -5.97 -12.84
N ILE A 134 5.91 -4.92 -12.05
CA ILE A 134 4.61 -4.65 -11.43
C ILE A 134 3.92 -3.51 -12.19
N ASN A 135 2.67 -3.75 -12.59
CA ASN A 135 1.82 -2.74 -13.19
C ASN A 135 0.85 -2.18 -12.13
N CYS A 136 0.50 -0.90 -12.20
CA CYS A 136 -0.44 -0.27 -11.27
C CYS A 136 -1.91 -0.52 -11.66
N ASP A 137 -2.19 -0.87 -12.92
CA ASP A 137 -3.53 -1.24 -13.41
C ASP A 137 -3.74 -2.75 -13.35
N LEU A 138 -3.78 -3.31 -12.13
CA LEU A 138 -3.89 -4.76 -11.92
C LEU A 138 -5.33 -5.28 -11.96
N TYR A 139 -6.34 -4.44 -11.65
CA TYR A 139 -7.72 -4.89 -11.38
C TYR A 139 -8.82 -4.20 -12.20
#